data_AF-A0A4R4F0I3-F1
#
_entry.id   AF-A0A4R4F0I3-F1
#
_cell.length_a   1.000
_cell.length_b   1.000
_cell.length_c   1.000
_cell.angle_alpha   90.00
_cell.angle_beta   90.00
_cell.angle_gamma   90.00
#
_symmetry.space_group_name_H-M   'P 1'
#
loop_
_entity.id
_entity.type
_entity.pdbx_description
1 polymer ?
#
loop_
_entity_poly.entity_id
_entity_poly.type
_entity_poly.pdbx_seq_one_letter_code
_entity_poly.pdbx_strand_id
1 'polypeptide(L)'
;MRADAFNVTKPRPARGFVVPGAAFAAFKWCVYALLALNVALYGLHGTPVEQLDTGAWVVLLLLFEWETGGWPMGRRGRIAAHGLRMLASLAVMSSCVAYAVQREWLDLANSLTWLAVVVAFELEVRVSPARRHFHRARHAITLGLYVALASFLVAWLAMGLAEGGPGTWLDAWDAALWLLAFAAIELNVFGWAGHAAGHRRV
;
A
#
# COMPACT_ATOMS: atom_id res chain seq x y z
N MET A 1 -23.91 -50.31 36.01
CA MET A 1 -24.57 -49.59 34.90
C MET A 1 -23.91 -48.23 34.75
N ARG A 2 -22.99 -48.06 33.79
CA ARG A 2 -22.50 -46.75 33.33
C ARG A 2 -22.27 -46.86 31.83
N ALA A 3 -23.24 -46.33 31.10
CA ALA A 3 -23.20 -46.18 29.67
C ALA A 3 -22.55 -44.83 29.32
N ASP A 4 -21.88 -44.85 28.18
CA ASP A 4 -21.88 -43.82 27.14
C ASP A 4 -20.54 -43.20 26.75
N ALA A 5 -20.15 -43.60 25.54
CA ALA A 5 -19.12 -43.05 24.70
C ALA A 5 -19.49 -41.63 24.25
N PHE A 6 -18.51 -40.73 24.23
CA PHE A 6 -18.48 -39.63 23.27
C PHE A 6 -17.09 -39.56 22.65
N ASN A 7 -17.02 -40.12 21.45
CA ASN A 7 -15.93 -39.93 20.51
C ASN A 7 -15.96 -38.46 20.05
N VAL A 8 -15.11 -37.61 20.62
CA VAL A 8 -14.87 -36.26 20.08
C VAL A 8 -13.61 -36.32 19.25
N THR A 9 -13.77 -36.65 17.98
CA THR A 9 -12.81 -36.30 16.94
C THR A 9 -12.59 -34.79 16.94
N LYS A 10 -11.39 -34.33 17.30
CA LYS A 10 -10.92 -32.96 17.04
C LYS A 10 -9.82 -32.98 15.96
N PRO A 11 -9.65 -31.87 15.22
CA PRO A 11 -9.86 -31.82 13.78
C PRO A 11 -8.56 -32.03 13.01
N ARG A 12 -8.70 -32.41 11.73
CA ARG A 12 -7.59 -32.43 10.76
C ARG A 12 -6.81 -31.10 10.82
N PRO A 13 -5.48 -31.11 10.76
CA PRO A 13 -4.71 -29.87 10.67
C PRO A 13 -5.17 -29.14 9.42
N ALA A 14 -5.82 -27.99 9.60
CA ALA A 14 -6.06 -27.07 8.51
C ALA A 14 -4.68 -26.69 7.98
N ARG A 15 -4.33 -27.18 6.78
CA ARG A 15 -3.18 -26.71 6.01
C ARG A 15 -3.47 -25.28 5.56
N GLY A 16 -3.44 -24.34 6.50
CA GLY A 16 -3.26 -22.94 6.17
C GLY A 16 -1.88 -22.80 5.58
N PHE A 17 -1.78 -22.16 4.41
CA PHE A 17 -0.52 -21.78 3.79
C PHE A 17 0.24 -20.89 4.77
N VAL A 18 1.16 -21.47 5.57
CA VAL A 18 2.11 -20.70 6.35
C VAL A 18 3.16 -20.23 5.35
N VAL A 19 3.01 -19.00 4.85
CA VAL A 19 4.05 -18.39 4.03
C VAL A 19 5.30 -18.28 4.90
N PRO A 20 6.42 -18.96 4.57
CA PRO A 20 7.63 -18.85 5.36
C PRO A 20 8.08 -17.39 5.43
N GLY A 21 8.67 -16.96 6.55
CA GLY A 21 9.19 -15.58 6.68
C GLY A 21 10.13 -15.17 5.53
N ALA A 22 10.85 -16.14 4.95
CA ALA A 22 11.68 -15.95 3.76
C ALA A 22 10.87 -15.63 2.49
N ALA A 23 9.72 -16.27 2.27
CA ALA A 23 8.86 -16.01 1.11
C ALA A 23 8.19 -14.63 1.22
N PHE A 24 7.77 -14.22 2.42
CA PHE A 24 7.28 -12.87 2.65
C PHE A 24 8.37 -11.81 2.44
N ALA A 25 9.58 -12.06 2.95
CA ALA A 25 10.72 -11.17 2.70
C ALA A 25 11.06 -11.07 1.21
N ALA A 26 11.10 -12.19 0.49
CA ALA A 26 11.34 -12.21 -0.95
C ALA A 26 10.26 -11.42 -1.71
N PHE A 27 8.98 -11.65 -1.39
CA PHE A 27 7.87 -10.90 -1.97
C PHE A 27 8.02 -9.39 -1.75
N LYS A 28 8.35 -8.98 -0.53
CA LYS A 28 8.58 -7.57 -0.21
C LYS A 28 9.71 -6.95 -1.04
N TRP A 29 10.85 -7.62 -1.12
CA TRP A 29 11.97 -7.16 -1.93
C TRP A 29 11.65 -7.13 -3.43
N CYS A 30 10.83 -8.08 -3.92
CA CYS A 30 10.32 -8.03 -5.28
C CYS A 30 9.45 -6.79 -5.51
N VAL A 31 8.53 -6.44 -4.61
CA VAL A 31 7.72 -5.22 -4.72
C VAL A 31 8.60 -3.98 -4.77
N TYR A 32 9.59 -3.85 -3.88
CA TYR A 32 10.52 -2.71 -3.92
C TYR A 32 11.38 -2.66 -5.17
N ALA A 33 11.84 -3.81 -5.68
CA ALA A 33 12.56 -3.88 -6.94
C ALA A 33 11.70 -3.44 -8.13
N LEU A 34 10.43 -3.86 -8.16
CA LEU A 34 9.47 -3.44 -9.18
C LEU A 34 9.16 -1.95 -9.08
N LEU A 35 8.99 -1.41 -7.87
CA LEU A 35 8.78 0.03 -7.66
C LEU A 35 10.00 0.85 -8.09
N ALA A 36 11.21 0.41 -7.76
CA ALA A 36 12.44 1.06 -8.21
C ALA A 36 12.58 1.02 -9.75
N LEU A 37 12.27 -0.12 -10.37
CA LEU A 37 12.21 -0.26 -11.82
C LEU A 37 11.15 0.68 -12.41
N ASN A 38 9.99 0.80 -11.77
CA ASN A 38 8.90 1.66 -12.21
C ASN A 38 9.33 3.14 -12.22
N VAL A 39 9.99 3.64 -11.18
CA VAL A 39 10.59 4.99 -11.15
C VAL A 39 11.59 5.18 -12.31
N ALA A 40 12.40 4.17 -12.60
CA ALA A 40 13.33 4.21 -13.72
C ALA A 40 12.61 4.24 -15.09
N LEU A 41 11.53 3.48 -15.24
CA LEU A 41 10.71 3.48 -16.46
C LEU A 41 10.09 4.86 -16.70
N TYR A 42 9.53 5.51 -15.68
CA TYR A 42 9.05 6.90 -15.80
C TYR A 42 10.17 7.88 -16.14
N GLY A 43 11.39 7.65 -15.65
CA GLY A 43 12.55 8.46 -16.04
C GLY A 43 12.98 8.30 -17.50
N LEU A 44 12.65 7.17 -18.14
CA LEU A 44 13.01 6.87 -19.52
C LEU A 44 11.87 7.17 -20.51
N HIS A 45 10.62 7.04 -20.06
CA HIS A 45 9.45 7.02 -20.94
C HIS A 45 8.32 7.97 -20.52
N GLY A 46 8.35 8.48 -19.29
CA GLY A 46 7.32 9.35 -18.74
C GLY A 46 7.73 10.82 -18.70
N THR A 47 6.87 11.62 -18.06
CA THR A 47 7.15 13.04 -17.80
C THR A 47 7.96 13.23 -16.52
N PRO A 48 8.70 14.35 -16.39
CA PRO A 48 9.38 14.67 -15.13
C PRO A 48 8.44 14.76 -13.92
N VAL A 49 7.17 15.10 -14.15
CA VAL A 49 6.15 15.21 -13.10
C VAL A 49 5.76 13.82 -12.59
N GLU A 50 5.51 12.88 -13.50
CA GLU A 50 5.22 11.47 -13.15
C GLU A 50 6.41 10.83 -12.44
N GLN A 51 7.62 11.02 -12.94
CA GLN A 51 8.83 10.49 -12.30
C GLN A 51 9.01 11.05 -10.88
N LEU A 52 8.77 12.35 -10.70
CA LEU A 52 8.84 12.99 -9.39
C LEU A 52 7.77 12.45 -8.44
N ASP A 53 6.53 12.27 -8.92
CA ASP A 53 5.41 11.76 -8.11
C ASP A 53 5.67 10.33 -7.64
N THR A 54 5.91 9.39 -8.56
CA THR A 54 6.15 7.97 -8.23
C THR A 54 7.42 7.80 -7.40
N GLY A 55 8.48 8.56 -7.68
CA GLY A 55 9.71 8.58 -6.88
C GLY A 55 9.49 9.08 -5.45
N ALA A 56 8.70 10.15 -5.28
CA ALA A 56 8.37 10.68 -3.97
C ALA A 56 7.55 9.67 -3.14
N TRP A 57 6.58 9.00 -3.76
CA TRP A 57 5.80 7.96 -3.10
C TRP A 57 6.67 6.78 -2.64
N VAL A 58 7.61 6.31 -3.47
CA VAL A 58 8.57 5.25 -3.08
C VAL A 58 9.43 5.69 -1.90
N VAL A 59 9.91 6.94 -1.87
CA VAL A 59 10.66 7.48 -0.72
C VAL A 59 9.81 7.50 0.55
N LEU A 60 8.55 7.93 0.47
CA LEU A 60 7.64 7.93 1.61
C LEU A 60 7.39 6.51 2.14
N LEU A 61 7.24 5.54 1.22
CA LEU A 61 7.04 4.14 1.56
C LEU A 61 8.26 3.54 2.28
N LEU A 62 9.45 3.79 1.76
CA LEU A 62 10.71 3.33 2.37
C LEU A 62 10.94 3.95 3.75
N LEU A 63 10.69 5.26 3.88
CA LEU A 63 10.79 5.94 5.18
C LEU A 63 9.79 5.40 6.19
N PHE A 64 8.55 5.15 5.77
CA PHE A 64 7.53 4.54 6.63
C PHE A 64 7.94 3.14 7.09
N GLU A 65 8.44 2.29 6.17
CA GLU A 65 8.90 0.96 6.54
C GLU A 65 10.10 1.03 7.50
N TRP A 66 11.02 1.98 7.28
CA TRP A 66 12.17 2.17 8.16
C TRP A 66 11.73 2.58 9.58
N GLU A 67 10.78 3.52 9.69
CA GLU A 67 10.24 4.00 10.97
C GLU A 67 9.48 2.90 11.73
N THR A 68 8.77 2.02 11.01
CA THR A 68 7.96 0.94 11.60
C THR A 68 8.74 -0.37 11.80
N GLY A 69 9.85 -0.56 11.09
CA GLY A 69 10.66 -1.79 11.11
C GLY A 69 11.52 -1.98 12.35
N GLY A 70 11.49 -1.07 13.33
CA GLY A 70 12.18 -1.20 14.60
C GLY A 70 13.70 -0.95 14.57
N TRP A 71 14.22 -0.36 13.49
CA TRP A 71 15.64 -0.04 13.35
C TRP A 71 16.05 1.11 14.29
N PRO A 72 17.13 0.98 15.08
CA PRO A 72 17.55 2.03 16.00
C PRO A 72 18.06 3.26 15.23
N MET A 73 17.29 4.34 15.25
CA MET A 73 17.68 5.64 14.67
C MET A 73 18.15 6.62 15.74
N GLY A 74 19.39 7.10 15.61
CA GLY A 74 19.91 8.22 16.38
C GLY A 74 19.18 9.54 16.07
N ARG A 75 19.34 10.56 16.93
CA ARG A 75 18.64 11.85 16.80
C ARG A 75 18.81 12.52 15.42
N ARG A 76 20.03 12.51 14.87
CA ARG A 76 20.32 13.07 13.54
C ARG A 76 19.59 12.31 12.41
N GLY A 77 19.59 10.97 12.48
CA GLY A 77 18.89 10.12 11.51
C GLY A 77 17.38 10.37 11.51
N ARG A 78 16.79 10.57 12.69
CA ARG A 78 15.37 10.90 12.82
C ARG A 78 15.02 12.27 12.24
N ILE A 79 15.84 13.28 12.50
CA ILE A 79 15.66 14.62 11.89
C ILE A 79 15.78 14.54 10.37
N ALA A 80 16.78 13.82 9.86
CA ALA A 80 16.96 13.62 8.43
C ALA A 80 15.77 12.88 7.80
N ALA A 81 15.26 11.82 8.44
CA ALA A 81 14.08 11.08 7.98
C ALA A 81 12.83 11.97 7.92
N HIS A 82 12.58 12.77 8.95
CA HIS A 82 11.47 13.72 8.94
C HIS A 82 11.65 14.80 7.87
N GLY A 83 12.86 15.32 7.68
CA GLY A 83 13.16 16.28 6.62
C GLY A 83 12.92 15.69 5.23
N LEU A 84 13.41 14.47 4.98
CA LEU A 84 13.22 13.78 3.71
C LEU A 84 11.74 13.45 3.47
N ARG A 85 11.00 13.08 4.53
CA ARG A 85 9.55 12.88 4.46
C ARG A 85 8.84 14.15 4.04
N MET A 86 9.17 15.30 4.66
CA MET A 86 8.57 16.58 4.28
C MET A 86 8.87 16.93 2.82
N LEU A 87 10.12 16.74 2.37
CA LEU A 87 10.50 16.98 0.98
C LEU A 87 9.72 16.09 0.01
N ALA A 88 9.58 14.80 0.31
CA ALA A 88 8.81 13.87 -0.53
C ALA A 88 7.31 14.22 -0.53
N SER A 89 6.73 14.60 0.62
CA SER A 89 5.34 15.08 0.66
C SER A 89 5.12 16.37 -0.13
N LEU A 90 6.09 17.29 -0.10
CA LEU A 90 6.06 18.50 -0.93
C LEU A 90 6.18 18.17 -2.41
N ALA A 91 6.99 17.18 -2.78
CA ALA A 91 7.10 16.71 -4.16
C ALA A 91 5.76 16.15 -4.67
N VAL A 92 5.09 15.28 -3.92
CA VAL A 92 3.73 14.80 -4.26
C VAL A 92 2.75 15.96 -4.42
N MET A 93 2.76 16.93 -3.49
CA MET A 93 1.89 18.11 -3.58
C MET A 93 2.19 18.94 -4.83
N SER A 94 3.47 19.10 -5.18
CA SER A 94 3.89 19.81 -6.39
C SER A 94 3.44 19.08 -7.66
N SER A 95 3.50 17.75 -7.68
CA SER A 95 3.00 16.93 -8.79
C SER A 95 1.49 17.07 -8.96
N CYS A 96 0.72 17.06 -7.87
CA CYS A 96 -0.72 17.35 -7.92
C CYS A 96 -1.03 18.71 -8.56
N VAL A 97 -0.31 19.77 -8.17
CA VAL A 97 -0.47 21.09 -8.79
C VAL A 97 -0.11 21.05 -10.27
N ALA A 98 0.98 20.37 -10.63
CA ALA A 98 1.40 20.22 -12.01
C ALA A 98 0.37 19.46 -12.86
N TYR A 99 -0.23 18.37 -12.37
CA TYR A 99 -1.30 17.65 -13.06
C TYR A 99 -2.54 18.54 -13.27
N ALA A 100 -2.91 19.33 -12.27
CA ALA A 100 -4.03 20.27 -12.37
C ALA A 100 -3.80 21.35 -13.44
N VAL A 101 -2.58 21.89 -13.52
CA VAL A 101 -2.20 22.90 -14.53
C VAL A 101 -2.16 22.29 -15.93
N GLN A 102 -1.64 21.07 -16.06
CA GLN A 102 -1.54 20.34 -17.32
C GLN A 102 -2.87 19.74 -17.78
N ARG A 103 -3.89 19.74 -16.92
CA ARG A 103 -5.22 19.12 -17.14
C ARG A 103 -5.18 17.60 -17.28
N GLU A 104 -4.19 16.97 -16.64
CA GLU A 104 -4.10 15.52 -16.49
C GLU A 104 -5.01 15.08 -15.34
N TRP A 105 -6.33 15.12 -15.59
CA TRP A 105 -7.34 14.94 -14.55
C TRP A 105 -7.36 13.54 -13.95
N LEU A 106 -6.97 12.52 -14.74
CA LEU A 106 -6.94 11.14 -14.29
C LEU A 106 -5.81 10.93 -13.28
N ASP A 107 -4.60 11.40 -13.60
CA ASP A 107 -3.43 11.37 -12.72
C ASP A 107 -3.64 12.20 -11.45
N LEU A 108 -4.23 13.40 -11.59
CA LEU A 108 -4.61 14.21 -10.45
C LEU A 108 -5.59 13.48 -9.53
N ALA A 109 -6.67 12.92 -10.08
CA ALA A 109 -7.68 12.22 -9.30
C ALA A 109 -7.10 10.98 -8.60
N ASN A 110 -6.23 10.23 -9.28
CA ASN A 110 -5.53 9.08 -8.72
C ASN A 110 -4.62 9.49 -7.57
N SER A 111 -3.76 10.49 -7.75
CA SER A 111 -2.82 10.96 -6.71
C SER A 111 -3.56 11.55 -5.49
N LEU A 112 -4.63 12.33 -5.72
CA LEU A 112 -5.49 12.82 -4.63
C LEU A 112 -6.20 11.69 -3.87
N THR A 113 -6.60 10.61 -4.57
CA THR A 113 -7.21 9.44 -3.95
C THR A 113 -6.20 8.70 -3.08
N TRP A 114 -4.96 8.55 -3.54
CA TRP A 114 -3.86 8.01 -2.71
C TRP A 114 -3.57 8.86 -1.48
N LEU A 115 -3.57 10.19 -1.60
CA LEU A 115 -3.46 11.08 -0.43
C LEU A 115 -4.61 10.85 0.56
N ALA A 116 -5.85 10.69 0.07
CA ALA A 116 -7.00 10.38 0.91
C ALA A 116 -6.86 9.02 1.62
N VAL A 117 -6.29 8.01 0.93
CA VAL A 117 -5.95 6.70 1.51
C VAL A 117 -4.95 6.85 2.66
N VAL A 118 -3.87 7.60 2.47
CA VAL A 118 -2.88 7.88 3.53
C VAL A 118 -3.52 8.56 4.73
N VAL A 119 -4.39 9.56 4.49
CA VAL A 119 -5.13 10.24 5.56
C VAL A 119 -6.07 9.27 6.28
N ALA A 120 -6.75 8.38 5.57
CA ALA A 120 -7.61 7.36 6.17
C ALA A 120 -6.82 6.45 7.11
N PHE A 121 -5.63 5.98 6.72
CA PHE A 121 -4.75 5.20 7.60
C PHE A 121 -4.27 5.96 8.83
N GLU A 122 -3.88 7.22 8.67
CA GLU A 122 -3.46 8.04 9.79
C GLU A 122 -4.59 8.25 10.81
N LEU A 123 -5.83 8.39 10.32
CA LEU A 123 -7.03 8.46 11.15
C LEU A 123 -7.34 7.14 11.86
N GLU A 124 -7.10 6.00 11.21
CA GLU A 124 -7.25 4.67 11.81
C GLU A 124 -6.30 4.48 12.99
N VAL A 125 -5.04 4.92 12.85
CA VAL A 125 -4.04 4.84 13.93
C VAL A 125 -4.38 5.75 15.12
N ARG A 126 -4.92 6.95 14.86
CA ARG A 126 -5.08 7.99 15.91
C ARG A 126 -6.36 7.90 16.74
N VAL A 127 -7.40 7.21 16.29
CA VAL A 127 -8.69 7.21 16.98
C VAL A 127 -9.01 5.86 17.61
N SER A 128 -9.27 5.92 18.92
CA SER A 128 -9.57 4.75 19.76
C SER A 128 -10.78 3.94 19.27
N PRO A 129 -10.73 2.59 19.34
CA PRO A 129 -11.81 1.71 18.85
C PRO A 129 -13.18 1.81 19.54
N ALA A 130 -13.32 2.69 20.53
CA ALA A 130 -14.50 2.74 21.40
C ALA A 130 -15.78 3.30 20.73
N ARG A 131 -15.70 3.84 19.49
CA ARG A 131 -16.84 4.47 18.79
C ARG A 131 -17.28 3.65 17.56
N ARG A 132 -18.12 2.62 17.77
CA ARG A 132 -18.57 1.66 16.72
C ARG A 132 -19.14 2.28 15.43
N HIS A 133 -19.88 3.39 15.49
CA HIS A 133 -20.37 4.08 14.28
C HIS A 133 -19.24 4.68 13.44
N PHE A 134 -18.17 5.11 14.09
CA PHE A 134 -17.00 5.66 13.44
C PHE A 134 -16.22 4.58 12.67
N HIS A 135 -16.21 3.35 13.18
CA HIS A 135 -15.59 2.21 12.48
C HIS A 135 -16.26 1.88 11.15
N ARG A 136 -17.59 1.78 11.12
CA ARG A 136 -18.30 1.44 9.87
C ARG A 136 -18.10 2.50 8.80
N ALA A 137 -18.18 3.78 9.18
CA ALA A 137 -17.96 4.90 8.26
C ALA A 137 -16.53 4.86 7.68
N ARG A 138 -15.52 4.60 8.52
CA ARG A 138 -14.12 4.49 8.07
C ARG A 138 -13.87 3.34 7.12
N HIS A 139 -14.34 2.14 7.46
CA HIS A 139 -14.20 0.99 6.57
C HIS A 139 -14.91 1.23 5.23
N ALA A 140 -16.08 1.88 5.23
CA ALA A 140 -16.77 2.25 4.00
C ALA A 140 -15.97 3.29 3.18
N ILE A 141 -15.33 4.26 3.83
CA ILE A 141 -14.45 5.24 3.18
C ILE A 141 -13.24 4.52 2.55
N THR A 142 -12.51 3.72 3.31
CA THR A 142 -11.34 2.98 2.82
C THR A 142 -11.71 2.07 1.65
N LEU A 143 -12.81 1.32 1.76
CA LEU A 143 -13.32 0.51 0.65
C LEU A 143 -13.68 1.35 -0.58
N GLY A 144 -14.36 2.48 -0.38
CA GLY A 144 -14.70 3.41 -1.46
C GLY A 144 -13.47 3.97 -2.17
N LEU A 145 -12.41 4.29 -1.43
CA LEU A 145 -11.13 4.75 -1.98
C LEU A 145 -10.44 3.64 -2.81
N TYR A 146 -10.41 2.40 -2.32
CA TYR A 146 -9.86 1.28 -3.11
C TYR A 146 -10.67 0.99 -4.37
N VAL A 147 -12.00 1.12 -4.31
CA VAL A 147 -12.85 1.00 -5.51
C VAL A 147 -12.54 2.13 -6.49
N ALA A 148 -12.34 3.36 -6.02
CA ALA A 148 -11.93 4.47 -6.88
C ALA A 148 -10.57 4.22 -7.54
N LEU A 149 -9.56 3.77 -6.78
CA LEU A 149 -8.25 3.41 -7.33
C LEU A 149 -8.33 2.27 -8.36
N ALA A 150 -9.11 1.23 -8.06
CA ALA A 150 -9.35 0.14 -9.00
C ALA A 150 -10.06 0.64 -10.28
N SER A 151 -10.94 1.63 -10.17
CA SER A 151 -11.60 2.24 -11.33
C SER A 151 -10.63 3.04 -12.20
N PHE A 152 -9.63 3.71 -11.63
CA PHE A 152 -8.57 4.37 -12.41
C PHE A 152 -7.70 3.35 -13.15
N LEU A 153 -7.30 2.27 -12.49
CA LEU A 153 -6.62 1.15 -13.15
C LEU A 153 -7.43 0.63 -14.34
N VAL A 154 -8.74 0.37 -14.15
CA VAL A 154 -9.61 -0.08 -15.24
C VAL A 154 -9.72 0.97 -16.35
N ALA A 155 -9.75 2.25 -16.02
CA ALA A 155 -9.77 3.33 -17.00
C ALA A 155 -8.49 3.34 -17.86
N TRP A 156 -7.31 3.27 -17.26
CA TRP A 156 -6.05 3.18 -18.01
C TRP A 156 -5.96 1.89 -18.84
N LEU A 157 -6.40 0.75 -18.32
CA LEU A 157 -6.47 -0.50 -19.09
C LEU A 157 -7.41 -0.38 -20.30
N ALA A 158 -8.58 0.23 -20.12
CA ALA A 158 -9.55 0.44 -21.19
C ALA A 158 -8.99 1.40 -22.27
N MET A 159 -8.34 2.49 -21.85
CA MET A 159 -7.65 3.41 -22.76
C MET A 159 -6.49 2.70 -23.50
N GLY A 160 -5.71 1.91 -22.77
CA GLY A 160 -4.63 1.06 -23.29
C GLY A 160 -5.09 0.11 -24.39
N LEU A 161 -6.23 -0.57 -24.17
CA LEU A 161 -6.81 -1.52 -25.12
C LEU A 161 -7.48 -0.86 -26.33
N ALA A 162 -8.02 0.35 -26.17
CA ALA A 162 -8.68 1.07 -27.25
C ALA A 162 -7.66 1.60 -28.27
N GLU A 163 -6.78 2.51 -27.84
CA GLU A 163 -5.83 3.21 -28.71
C GLU A 163 -4.53 3.59 -27.97
N GLY A 164 -4.30 3.07 -26.76
CA GLY A 164 -3.30 3.59 -25.85
C GLY A 164 -1.85 3.27 -26.25
N GLY A 165 -1.01 4.29 -26.17
CA GLY A 165 0.43 4.18 -26.36
C GLY A 165 1.16 3.62 -25.13
N PRO A 166 2.50 3.47 -25.20
CA PRO A 166 3.31 2.93 -24.11
C PRO A 166 3.14 3.63 -22.76
N GLY A 167 2.89 4.94 -22.75
CA GLY A 167 2.65 5.72 -21.51
C GLY A 167 1.40 5.26 -20.77
N THR A 168 0.27 5.13 -21.45
CA THR A 168 -0.99 4.66 -20.84
C THR A 168 -0.87 3.25 -20.26
N TRP A 169 -0.10 2.38 -20.90
CA TRP A 169 0.20 1.05 -20.38
C TRP A 169 1.11 1.09 -19.15
N LEU A 170 2.06 2.03 -19.13
CA LEU A 170 2.91 2.27 -17.96
C LEU A 170 2.08 2.76 -16.77
N ASP A 171 1.10 3.65 -16.99
CA ASP A 171 0.21 4.15 -15.93
C ASP A 171 -0.72 3.05 -15.39
N ALA A 172 -1.23 2.18 -16.26
CA ALA A 172 -1.97 1.00 -15.83
C ALA A 172 -1.10 0.05 -14.99
N TRP A 173 0.16 -0.15 -15.40
CA TRP A 173 1.12 -0.97 -14.67
C TRP A 173 1.46 -0.36 -13.31
N ASP A 174 1.74 0.95 -13.25
CA ASP A 174 2.00 1.70 -12.02
C ASP A 174 0.82 1.59 -11.04
N ALA A 175 -0.40 1.86 -11.51
CA ALA A 175 -1.60 1.76 -10.69
C ALA A 175 -1.82 0.34 -10.12
N ALA A 176 -1.60 -0.70 -10.94
CA ALA A 176 -1.69 -2.09 -10.50
C ALA A 176 -0.60 -2.43 -9.47
N LEU A 177 0.62 -1.97 -9.70
CA LEU A 177 1.76 -2.20 -8.82
C LEU A 177 1.55 -1.52 -7.45
N TRP A 178 1.05 -0.28 -7.44
CA TRP A 178 0.73 0.43 -6.20
C TRP A 178 -0.43 -0.20 -5.42
N LEU A 179 -1.50 -0.62 -6.10
CA LEU A 179 -2.58 -1.38 -5.45
C LEU A 179 -2.05 -2.66 -4.81
N LEU A 180 -1.20 -3.41 -5.51
CA LEU A 180 -0.57 -4.63 -4.99
C LEU A 180 0.36 -4.32 -3.80
N ALA A 181 1.20 -3.30 -3.91
CA ALA A 181 2.15 -2.88 -2.88
C ALA A 181 1.42 -2.44 -1.61
N PHE A 182 0.33 -1.71 -1.75
CA PHE A 182 -0.44 -1.24 -0.60
C PHE A 182 -1.23 -2.38 0.06
N ALA A 183 -1.87 -3.24 -0.73
CA ALA A 183 -2.54 -4.44 -0.21
C ALA A 183 -1.56 -5.36 0.55
N ALA A 184 -0.33 -5.49 0.06
CA ALA A 184 0.74 -6.21 0.75
C ALA A 184 1.08 -5.61 2.12
N ILE A 185 1.16 -4.29 2.21
CA ILE A 185 1.45 -3.57 3.46
C ILE A 185 0.32 -3.75 4.46
N GLU A 186 -0.93 -3.63 4.04
CA GLU A 186 -2.08 -3.89 4.90
C GLU A 186 -2.04 -5.31 5.48
N LEU A 187 -1.81 -6.33 4.65
CA LEU A 187 -1.72 -7.73 5.10
C LEU A 187 -0.59 -7.95 6.12
N ASN A 188 0.53 -7.24 5.95
CA ASN A 188 1.66 -7.28 6.87
C ASN A 188 1.33 -6.57 8.21
N VAL A 189 0.78 -5.36 8.15
CA VAL A 189 0.47 -4.51 9.31
C VAL A 189 -0.68 -5.09 10.15
N PHE A 190 -1.72 -5.64 9.53
CA PHE A 190 -2.85 -6.25 10.24
C PHE A 190 -2.58 -7.67 10.77
N GLY A 191 -1.37 -8.21 10.58
CA GLY A 191 -0.92 -9.39 11.30
C GLY A 191 -1.69 -10.68 11.00
N TRP A 192 -2.31 -10.81 9.82
CA TRP A 192 -2.90 -12.09 9.38
C TRP A 192 -1.81 -13.16 9.17
N ALA A 193 -0.55 -12.75 9.03
CA ALA A 193 0.64 -13.60 9.11
C ALA A 193 1.07 -13.94 10.55
N GLY A 194 0.75 -13.10 11.54
CA GLY A 194 1.18 -13.21 12.94
C GLY A 194 0.21 -14.00 13.85
N HIS A 195 -1.09 -13.99 13.57
CA HIS A 195 -2.07 -14.75 14.35
C HIS A 195 -2.00 -16.28 14.16
N ALA A 196 -1.25 -16.77 13.17
CA ALA A 196 -0.90 -18.18 13.04
C ALA A 196 0.27 -18.62 13.94
N ALA A 197 1.02 -17.68 14.53
CA ALA A 197 2.22 -17.94 15.34
C ALA A 197 2.00 -17.75 16.85
N GLY A 198 0.81 -17.34 17.28
CA GLY A 198 0.50 -16.92 18.66
C GLY A 198 -0.17 -17.95 19.58
N HIS A 199 -0.21 -19.24 19.22
CA HIS A 199 -0.68 -20.32 20.11
C HIS A 199 0.35 -21.42 20.29
N ARG A 200 1.61 -21.01 20.48
CA ARG A 200 2.64 -21.82 21.14
C ARG A 200 3.49 -20.94 22.04
N ARG A 201 3.00 -20.67 23.24
CA ARG A 201 3.83 -20.73 24.44
C ARG A 201 3.04 -21.51 25.49
N VAL A 202 3.71 -22.54 25.98
CA VAL A 202 3.34 -23.48 27.03
C VAL A 202 2.81 -22.76 28.25
#